data_AF-A0AAD5GM17-F1
#
_entry.id   AF-A0AAD5GM17-F1
#
_cell.length_a   1.000
_cell.length_b   1.000
_cell.length_c   1.000
_cell.angle_alpha   90.00
_cell.angle_beta   90.00
_cell.angle_gamma   90.00
#
_symmetry.space_group_name_H-M   'P 1'
#
loop_
_entity.id
_entity.type
_entity.pdbx_description
1 polymer ?
#
loop_
_entity_poly.entity_id
_entity_poly.type
_entity_poly.pdbx_seq_one_letter_code
_entity_poly.pdbx_strand_id
1 'polypeptide(L)'
;IGQGTYSNVYKARDLITGKIVALKKVRFDNLEPESVKFMAREIIILKKLNHPNIIKLQGLVTSRMSSSLYLVFEYMEHDLSGLAAVQGVKFTEPQVKCYIKQLLSGLEHCHENGVLHRDIKGSNLLIDNDGILKIADFGLASFFNPQQKQPMTSRVVTLWYRPPELLLGATSYGVGIDLWSAGCILAELLAGKPILPGRTE
;
A
#
# COMPACT_ATOMS: atom_id res chain seq x y z
N ILE A 1 2.99 13.45 8.58
CA ILE A 1 1.69 13.28 7.89
C ILE A 1 1.11 11.89 8.03
N GLY A 2 1.92 10.87 8.30
CA GLY A 2 1.43 9.55 8.72
C GLY A 2 2.47 8.80 9.54
N GLN A 3 2.02 7.90 10.41
CA GLN A 3 2.87 6.98 11.16
C GLN A 3 2.36 5.57 10.91
N GLY A 4 3.18 4.73 10.28
CA GLY A 4 2.92 3.31 10.12
C GLY A 4 3.73 2.47 11.11
N THR A 5 3.46 1.17 11.17
CA THR A 5 4.15 0.21 12.05
C THR A 5 5.67 0.23 11.84
N TYR A 6 6.12 0.39 10.58
CA TYR A 6 7.52 0.29 10.19
C TYR A 6 8.11 1.60 9.64
N SER A 7 7.35 2.70 9.64
CA SER A 7 7.83 3.94 9.03
C SER A 7 7.14 5.19 9.55
N ASN A 8 7.83 6.32 9.39
CA ASN A 8 7.24 7.65 9.59
C ASN A 8 7.24 8.39 8.25
N VAL A 9 6.11 9.01 7.92
CA VAL A 9 5.97 9.78 6.68
C VAL A 9 5.90 11.27 6.99
N TYR A 10 6.81 12.04 6.39
CA TYR A 10 6.94 13.48 6.55
C TYR A 10 6.52 14.18 5.26
N LYS A 11 5.85 15.32 5.38
CA LYS A 11 5.68 16.26 4.26
C LYS A 11 6.93 17.12 4.20
N ALA A 12 7.50 17.25 3.01
CA ALA A 12 8.69 18.05 2.80
C ALA A 12 8.54 18.89 1.53
N ARG A 13 9.44 19.87 1.38
CA ARG A 13 9.57 20.68 0.18
C ARG A 13 10.95 20.42 -0.41
N ASP A 14 11.00 20.03 -1.67
CA ASP A 14 12.24 20.02 -2.44
C ASP A 14 12.70 21.48 -2.63
N LEU A 15 13.91 21.79 -2.17
CA LEU A 15 14.45 23.15 -2.20
C LEU A 15 14.91 23.59 -3.61
N ILE A 16 15.15 22.64 -4.51
CA ILE A 16 15.56 22.93 -5.89
C ILE A 16 14.33 23.22 -6.74
N THR A 17 13.33 22.33 -6.69
CA THR A 17 12.13 22.42 -7.54
C THR A 17 10.97 23.18 -6.89
N GLY A 18 11.01 23.40 -5.57
CA GLY A 18 9.90 23.95 -4.80
C GLY A 18 8.74 22.97 -4.60
N LYS A 19 8.79 21.77 -5.20
CA LYS A 19 7.71 20.79 -5.17
C LYS A 19 7.52 20.20 -3.78
N ILE A 20 6.27 20.00 -3.38
CA ILE A 20 5.93 19.27 -2.16
C ILE A 20 6.05 17.77 -2.41
N VAL A 21 6.72 17.07 -1.49
CA VAL A 21 6.99 15.64 -1.56
C VAL A 21 6.65 14.95 -0.24
N ALA A 22 6.47 13.63 -0.28
CA ALA A 22 6.35 12.79 0.91
C ALA A 22 7.66 12.01 1.13
N LEU A 23 8.21 12.09 2.33
CA LEU A 23 9.41 11.36 2.75
C LEU A 23 9.03 10.25 3.72
N LYS A 24 9.12 8.98 3.27
CA LYS A 24 8.95 7.81 4.14
C LYS A 24 10.31 7.45 4.74
N LYS A 25 10.51 7.72 6.02
CA LYS A 25 11.67 7.25 6.78
C LYS A 25 11.51 5.76 7.04
N VAL A 26 12.38 4.96 6.43
CA VAL A 26 12.39 3.51 6.64
C VAL A 26 13.03 3.23 7.99
N ARG A 27 12.34 2.48 8.85
CA ARG A 27 12.94 1.90 10.04
C ARG A 27 13.48 0.53 9.68
N PHE A 28 14.79 0.37 9.75
CA PHE A 28 15.44 -0.93 9.56
C PHE A 28 16.62 -1.03 10.52
N ASP A 29 16.90 -2.25 10.94
CA ASP A 29 18.09 -2.57 11.73
C ASP A 29 19.15 -3.14 10.80
N ASN A 30 20.28 -2.44 10.67
CA ASN A 30 21.39 -2.85 9.80
C ASN A 30 22.07 -4.14 10.30
N LEU A 31 21.86 -4.49 11.57
CA LEU A 31 22.38 -5.71 12.18
C LEU A 31 21.47 -6.92 11.94
N GLU A 32 20.22 -6.70 11.50
CA GLU A 32 19.24 -7.76 11.22
C GLU A 32 19.07 -7.97 9.71
N PRO A 33 19.59 -9.08 9.14
CA PRO A 33 19.55 -9.32 7.70
C PRO A 33 18.14 -9.33 7.10
N GLU A 34 17.15 -9.81 7.85
CA GLU A 34 15.75 -9.82 7.40
C GLU A 34 15.20 -8.39 7.26
N SER A 35 15.49 -7.50 8.20
CA SER A 35 15.10 -6.09 8.14
C SER A 35 15.62 -5.39 6.88
N VAL A 36 16.88 -5.66 6.52
CA VAL A 36 17.49 -5.17 5.29
C VAL A 36 16.83 -5.76 4.04
N LYS A 37 16.50 -7.07 4.04
CA LYS A 37 15.79 -7.72 2.93
C LYS A 37 14.40 -7.13 2.71
N PHE A 38 13.64 -6.85 3.77
CA PHE A 38 12.33 -6.22 3.68
C PHE A 38 12.41 -4.83 3.04
N MET A 39 13.34 -3.99 3.51
CA MET A 39 13.60 -2.67 2.95
C MET A 39 14.02 -2.74 1.47
N ALA A 40 14.98 -3.62 1.15
CA ALA A 40 15.45 -3.77 -0.22
C ALA A 40 14.33 -4.25 -1.16
N ARG A 41 13.49 -5.18 -0.71
CA ARG A 41 12.37 -5.70 -1.49
C ARG A 41 11.36 -4.61 -1.82
N GLU A 42 11.00 -3.76 -0.86
CA GLU A 42 10.09 -2.63 -1.10
C GLU A 42 10.65 -1.70 -2.21
N ILE A 43 11.94 -1.35 -2.14
CA ILE A 43 12.58 -0.49 -3.14
C ILE A 43 12.61 -1.16 -4.52
N ILE A 44 12.96 -2.44 -4.59
CA ILE A 44 13.03 -3.17 -5.87
C ILE A 44 11.64 -3.25 -6.50
N ILE A 45 10.60 -3.57 -5.71
CA ILE A 45 9.22 -3.59 -6.18
C ILE A 45 8.80 -2.21 -6.71
N LEU A 46 9.00 -1.15 -5.93
CA LEU A 46 8.63 0.21 -6.34
C LEU A 46 9.38 0.71 -7.58
N LYS A 47 10.62 0.26 -7.78
CA LYS A 47 11.37 0.56 -9.02
C LYS A 47 10.85 -0.22 -10.23
N LYS A 48 10.32 -1.43 -10.03
CA LYS A 48 9.75 -2.27 -11.09
C LYS A 48 8.40 -1.74 -11.57
N LEU A 49 7.59 -1.19 -10.68
CA LEU A 49 6.25 -0.73 -10.99
C LEU A 49 6.23 0.69 -11.58
N ASN A 50 5.46 0.89 -12.64
CA ASN A 50 5.28 2.18 -13.30
C ASN A 50 3.88 2.28 -13.90
N HIS A 51 2.95 2.86 -13.15
CA HIS A 51 1.53 2.92 -13.52
C HIS A 51 0.88 4.14 -12.85
N PRO A 52 -0.10 4.83 -13.48
CA PRO A 52 -0.74 6.01 -12.92
C PRO A 52 -1.36 5.77 -11.53
N ASN A 53 -1.90 4.57 -11.30
CA ASN A 53 -2.53 4.18 -10.03
C ASN A 53 -1.58 3.49 -9.03
N ILE A 54 -0.26 3.64 -9.19
CA ILE A 54 0.75 3.16 -8.23
C ILE A 54 1.60 4.35 -7.79
N ILE A 55 1.89 4.45 -6.49
CA ILE A 55 2.72 5.54 -5.96
C ILE A 55 4.13 5.49 -6.55
N LYS A 56 4.62 6.61 -7.10
CA LYS A 56 5.93 6.63 -7.75
C LYS A 56 7.04 6.91 -6.73
N LEU A 57 8.00 5.98 -6.62
CA LEU A 57 9.28 6.24 -5.95
C LEU A 57 10.12 7.19 -6.82
N GLN A 58 10.23 8.45 -6.38
CA GLN A 58 10.96 9.50 -7.08
C GLN A 58 12.46 9.46 -6.79
N GLY A 59 12.85 8.98 -5.61
CA GLY A 59 14.25 8.94 -5.23
C GLY A 59 14.50 8.32 -3.86
N LEU A 60 15.78 8.24 -3.51
CA LEU A 60 16.27 7.78 -2.21
C LEU A 60 17.15 8.89 -1.62
N VAL A 61 16.96 9.17 -0.33
CA VAL A 61 17.80 10.12 0.41
C VAL A 61 18.37 9.41 1.63
N THR A 62 19.67 9.59 1.87
CA THR A 62 20.35 9.03 3.05
C THR A 62 20.87 10.15 3.94
N SER A 63 20.71 9.98 5.25
CA SER A 63 21.34 10.84 6.25
C SER A 63 22.63 10.22 6.71
N ARG A 64 23.78 10.87 6.43
CA ARG A 64 25.10 10.41 6.89
C ARG A 64 25.26 10.43 8.42
N MET A 65 24.51 11.30 9.11
CA MET A 65 24.62 11.43 10.57
C MET A 65 23.81 10.39 11.34
N SER A 66 22.68 9.94 10.77
CA SER A 66 21.72 9.09 11.48
C SER A 66 21.53 7.71 10.83
N SER A 67 22.36 7.37 9.84
CA SER A 67 22.27 6.15 9.01
C SER A 67 20.84 5.85 8.53
N SER A 68 20.03 6.90 8.33
CA SER A 68 18.62 6.76 8.03
C SER A 68 18.39 6.84 6.52
N LEU A 69 17.55 5.94 6.00
CA LEU A 69 17.11 5.92 4.62
C LEU A 69 15.70 6.49 4.50
N TYR A 70 15.51 7.36 3.52
CA TYR A 70 14.23 7.96 3.19
C TYR A 70 13.87 7.63 1.75
N LEU A 71 12.65 7.13 1.56
CA LEU A 71 12.04 6.99 0.25
C LEU A 71 11.28 8.27 -0.08
N VAL A 72 11.52 8.83 -1.25
CA VAL A 72 10.88 10.07 -1.73
C VAL A 72 9.73 9.71 -2.67
N PHE A 73 8.54 10.21 -2.38
CA PHE A 73 7.34 10.02 -3.18
C PHE A 73 6.69 11.35 -3.53
N GLU A 74 5.81 11.32 -4.54
CA GLU A 74 4.83 12.38 -4.71
C GLU A 74 3.97 12.53 -3.44
N TYR A 75 3.60 13.76 -3.12
CA TYR A 75 2.68 14.03 -2.02
C TYR A 75 1.25 13.80 -2.51
N MET A 76 0.46 13.10 -1.70
CA MET A 76 -0.96 12.87 -1.92
C MET A 76 -1.72 13.52 -0.77
N GLU A 77 -2.81 14.22 -1.06
CA GLU A 77 -3.54 15.01 -0.08
C GLU A 77 -4.33 14.16 0.91
N HIS A 78 -4.84 13.03 0.44
CA HIS A 78 -5.80 12.22 1.17
C HIS A 78 -5.45 10.73 1.09
N ASP A 79 -6.02 9.97 2.02
CA ASP A 79 -6.18 8.53 1.90
C ASP A 79 -7.67 8.19 1.97
N LEU A 80 -8.05 7.06 1.38
CA LEU A 80 -9.45 6.66 1.23
C LEU A 80 -10.14 6.45 2.60
N SER A 81 -9.41 5.94 3.61
CA SER A 81 -9.95 5.79 4.97
C SER A 81 -10.23 7.14 5.62
N GLY A 82 -9.32 8.11 5.47
CA GLY A 82 -9.48 9.47 5.96
C GLY A 82 -10.70 10.16 5.34
N LEU A 83 -10.92 10.01 4.03
CA LEU A 83 -12.09 10.55 3.34
C LEU A 83 -13.39 9.85 3.77
N ALA A 84 -13.39 8.53 3.91
CA ALA A 84 -14.55 7.76 4.35
C ALA A 84 -14.97 8.08 5.80
N ALA A 85 -14.03 8.53 6.63
CA ALA A 85 -14.29 8.89 8.02
C ALA A 85 -14.90 10.28 8.22
N VAL A 86 -14.95 11.13 7.18
CA VAL A 86 -15.51 12.48 7.28
C VAL A 86 -17.03 12.40 7.50
N GLN A 87 -17.50 12.92 8.63
CA GLN A 87 -18.92 12.89 8.98
C GLN A 87 -19.77 13.58 7.90
N GLY A 88 -20.83 12.89 7.49
CA GLY A 88 -21.79 13.40 6.49
C GLY A 88 -21.33 13.24 5.04
N VAL A 89 -20.08 12.88 4.78
CA VAL A 89 -19.59 12.58 3.44
C VAL A 89 -19.89 11.11 3.13
N LYS A 90 -20.58 10.87 2.01
CA LYS A 90 -20.76 9.55 1.42
C LYS A 90 -20.27 9.59 -0.01
N PHE A 91 -19.51 8.59 -0.41
CA PHE A 91 -19.16 8.43 -1.81
C PHE A 91 -20.42 8.09 -2.61
N THR A 92 -20.63 8.84 -3.69
CA THR A 92 -21.66 8.50 -4.67
C THR A 92 -21.27 7.25 -5.44
N GLU A 93 -22.24 6.49 -5.94
CA GLU A 93 -21.96 5.29 -6.73
C GLU A 93 -21.00 5.52 -7.91
N PRO A 94 -21.09 6.63 -8.68
CA PRO A 94 -20.10 6.95 -9.70
C PRO A 94 -18.68 7.15 -9.15
N GLN A 95 -18.53 7.78 -7.99
CA GLN A 95 -17.22 7.94 -7.35
C GLN A 95 -16.66 6.58 -6.91
N VAL A 96 -17.50 5.72 -6.31
CA VAL A 96 -17.09 4.36 -5.93
C VAL A 96 -16.62 3.57 -7.16
N LYS A 97 -17.39 3.61 -8.26
CA LYS A 97 -16.99 2.98 -9.53
C LYS A 97 -15.65 3.51 -10.03
N CYS A 98 -15.43 4.82 -9.96
CA CYS A 98 -14.18 5.44 -10.38
C CYS A 98 -12.98 4.93 -9.57
N TYR A 99 -13.07 4.97 -8.24
CA TYR A 99 -11.97 4.54 -7.37
C TYR A 99 -11.69 3.04 -7.48
N ILE A 100 -12.73 2.20 -7.58
CA ILE A 100 -12.54 0.76 -7.74
C ILE A 100 -11.94 0.42 -9.09
N LYS A 101 -12.33 1.11 -10.17
CA LYS A 101 -11.67 0.95 -11.48
C LYS A 101 -10.18 1.27 -11.41
N GLN A 102 -9.82 2.37 -10.76
CA GLN A 102 -8.42 2.79 -10.58
C GLN A 102 -7.63 1.80 -9.71
N LEU A 103 -8.22 1.33 -8.61
CA LEU A 103 -7.63 0.30 -7.74
C LEU A 103 -7.36 -1.00 -8.50
N LEU A 104 -8.35 -1.50 -9.24
CA LEU A 104 -8.21 -2.74 -9.99
C LEU A 104 -7.18 -2.61 -11.12
N SER A 105 -7.13 -1.47 -11.80
CA SER A 105 -6.09 -1.19 -12.80
C SER A 105 -4.69 -1.16 -12.20
N GLY A 106 -4.50 -0.58 -11.01
CA GLY A 106 -3.23 -0.64 -10.30
C GLY A 106 -2.85 -2.07 -9.86
N LEU A 107 -3.82 -2.85 -9.36
CA LEU A 107 -3.59 -4.24 -8.96
C LEU A 107 -3.24 -5.14 -10.14
N GLU A 108 -3.93 -4.99 -11.27
CA GLU A 108 -3.61 -5.67 -12.52
C GLU A 108 -2.14 -5.44 -12.90
N HIS A 109 -1.69 -4.19 -12.92
CA HIS A 109 -0.30 -3.85 -13.19
C HIS A 109 0.70 -4.51 -12.21
N CYS A 110 0.37 -4.55 -10.91
CA CYS A 110 1.18 -5.27 -9.92
C CYS A 110 1.25 -6.77 -10.24
N HIS A 111 0.11 -7.38 -10.53
CA HIS A 111 -0.04 -8.82 -10.73
C HIS A 111 0.65 -9.29 -12.02
N GLU A 112 0.53 -8.54 -13.11
CA GLU A 112 1.26 -8.79 -14.36
C GLU A 112 2.79 -8.69 -14.18
N ASN A 113 3.24 -7.85 -13.24
CA ASN A 113 4.64 -7.71 -12.88
C ASN A 113 5.10 -8.72 -11.81
N GLY A 114 4.28 -9.71 -11.46
CA GLY A 114 4.62 -10.76 -10.50
C GLY A 114 4.75 -10.23 -9.07
N VAL A 115 3.98 -9.21 -8.69
CA VAL A 115 3.98 -8.61 -7.35
C VAL A 115 2.60 -8.79 -6.70
N LEU A 116 2.56 -9.31 -5.47
CA LEU A 116 1.39 -9.25 -4.58
C LEU A 116 1.59 -8.09 -3.61
N HIS A 117 0.55 -7.28 -3.40
CA HIS A 117 0.62 -6.16 -2.47
C HIS A 117 0.53 -6.61 -1.00
N ARG A 118 -0.42 -7.51 -0.70
CA ARG A 118 -0.61 -8.15 0.63
C ARG A 118 -0.94 -7.20 1.78
N ASP A 119 -1.39 -5.98 1.51
CA ASP A 119 -1.87 -5.03 2.52
C ASP A 119 -2.75 -3.93 1.91
N ILE A 120 -3.69 -4.33 1.05
CA ILE A 120 -4.69 -3.41 0.51
C ILE A 120 -5.68 -3.07 1.61
N LYS A 121 -5.78 -1.77 1.93
CA LYS A 121 -6.69 -1.17 2.91
C LYS A 121 -6.82 0.32 2.64
N GLY A 122 -7.88 0.96 3.14
CA GLY A 122 -8.18 2.36 2.77
C GLY A 122 -7.06 3.36 3.09
N SER A 123 -6.28 3.16 4.16
CA SER A 123 -5.14 4.02 4.52
C SER A 123 -3.94 3.90 3.56
N ASN A 124 -3.90 2.85 2.73
CA ASN A 124 -2.86 2.60 1.74
C ASN A 124 -3.33 2.98 0.31
N LEU A 125 -4.55 3.50 0.18
CA LEU A 125 -5.11 3.99 -1.09
C LEU A 125 -5.13 5.51 -1.04
N LEU A 126 -4.11 6.12 -1.61
CA LEU A 126 -3.91 7.57 -1.57
C LEU A 126 -4.67 8.25 -2.70
N ILE A 127 -5.18 9.45 -2.48
CA ILE A 127 -5.97 10.21 -3.45
C ILE A 127 -5.45 11.65 -3.49
N ASP A 128 -5.23 12.15 -4.70
CA ASP A 128 -4.89 13.56 -4.92
C ASP A 128 -6.14 14.43 -5.14
N ASN A 129 -5.95 15.74 -5.22
CA ASN A 129 -7.06 16.68 -5.45
C ASN A 129 -7.74 16.54 -6.82
N ASP A 130 -7.10 15.88 -7.79
CA ASP A 130 -7.66 15.60 -9.11
C ASP A 130 -8.48 14.29 -9.13
N GLY A 131 -8.56 13.59 -7.99
CA GLY A 131 -9.31 12.34 -7.84
C GLY A 131 -8.56 11.11 -8.38
N ILE A 132 -7.24 11.21 -8.57
CA ILE A 132 -6.40 10.08 -8.97
C ILE A 132 -6.04 9.26 -7.74
N LEU A 133 -6.41 7.98 -7.78
CA LEU A 133 -6.09 7.01 -6.73
C LEU A 133 -4.75 6.35 -7.03
N LYS A 134 -3.88 6.26 -6.02
CA LYS A 134 -2.60 5.54 -6.08
C LYS A 134 -2.48 4.54 -4.94
N ILE A 135 -2.15 3.30 -5.28
CA ILE A 135 -1.81 2.26 -4.31
C ILE A 135 -0.42 2.57 -3.72
N ALA A 136 -0.33 2.56 -2.41
CA ALA A 136 0.88 2.89 -1.66
C ALA A 136 1.21 1.84 -0.58
N ASP A 137 2.39 1.98 0.01
CA ASP A 137 2.95 1.10 1.05
C ASP A 137 3.19 -0.36 0.63
N PHE A 138 4.27 -0.57 -0.10
CA PHE A 138 4.72 -1.89 -0.55
C PHE A 138 5.63 -2.59 0.47
N GLY A 139 5.66 -2.15 1.72
CA GLY A 139 6.53 -2.74 2.76
C GLY A 139 6.23 -4.23 3.04
N LEU A 140 4.96 -4.62 2.90
CA LEU A 140 4.53 -6.02 3.00
C LEU A 140 4.40 -6.72 1.64
N ALA A 141 4.63 -6.04 0.52
CA ALA A 141 4.54 -6.65 -0.80
C ALA A 141 5.60 -7.74 -1.00
N SER A 142 5.35 -8.68 -1.91
CA SER A 142 6.29 -9.75 -2.27
C SER A 142 6.18 -10.12 -3.74
N PHE A 143 7.26 -10.66 -4.28
CA PHE A 143 7.20 -11.35 -5.56
C PHE A 143 6.41 -12.65 -5.43
N PHE A 144 5.69 -12.99 -6.48
CA PHE A 144 5.03 -14.29 -6.63
C PHE A 144 5.25 -14.82 -8.05
N ASN A 145 5.24 -16.14 -8.18
CA ASN A 145 5.34 -16.83 -9.46
C ASN A 145 4.24 -17.88 -9.51
N PRO A 146 3.21 -17.73 -10.38
CA PRO A 146 2.14 -18.72 -10.52
C PRO A 146 2.64 -20.13 -10.84
N GLN A 147 3.76 -20.24 -11.56
CA GLN A 147 4.38 -21.50 -11.98
C GLN A 147 5.28 -22.11 -10.91
N GLN A 148 5.67 -21.35 -9.88
CA GLN A 148 6.55 -21.81 -8.80
C GLN A 148 5.94 -21.48 -7.44
N LYS A 149 5.22 -22.45 -6.87
CA LYS A 149 4.65 -22.33 -5.53
C LYS A 149 5.76 -22.37 -4.49
N GLN A 150 6.20 -21.19 -4.04
CA GLN A 150 7.05 -21.05 -2.87
C GLN A 150 6.20 -20.71 -1.65
N PRO A 151 6.49 -21.32 -0.47
CA PRO A 151 5.79 -20.98 0.75
C PRO A 151 6.09 -19.52 1.12
N MET A 152 5.03 -18.77 1.41
CA MET A 152 5.07 -17.39 1.85
C MET A 152 4.47 -17.27 3.26
N THR A 153 4.80 -16.18 3.96
CA THR A 153 4.28 -15.87 5.30
C THR A 153 2.77 -15.70 5.27
N SER A 154 2.04 -16.41 6.14
CA SER A 154 0.57 -16.35 6.22
C SER A 154 0.03 -15.14 6.98
N ARG A 155 0.76 -14.65 8.00
CA ARG A 155 0.41 -13.47 8.82
C ARG A 155 0.70 -12.15 8.12
N VAL A 156 0.08 -11.95 6.97
CA VAL A 156 0.08 -10.71 6.18
C VAL A 156 -1.36 -10.23 6.01
N VAL A 157 -1.55 -9.04 5.42
CA VAL A 157 -2.84 -8.34 5.31
C VAL A 157 -3.40 -7.92 6.68
N THR A 158 -3.88 -6.69 6.75
CA THR A 158 -4.60 -6.20 7.93
C THR A 158 -5.88 -7.03 8.15
N LEU A 159 -6.13 -7.48 9.39
CA LEU A 159 -7.15 -8.49 9.74
C LEU A 159 -8.54 -8.23 9.11
N TRP A 160 -8.98 -6.97 9.03
CA TRP A 160 -10.29 -6.60 8.49
C TRP A 160 -10.45 -6.87 7.00
N TYR A 161 -9.34 -6.96 6.28
CA TYR A 161 -9.25 -7.15 4.85
C TYR A 161 -8.66 -8.53 4.52
N ARG A 162 -8.40 -9.37 5.53
CA ARG A 162 -7.70 -10.64 5.35
C ARG A 162 -8.65 -11.70 4.76
N PRO A 163 -8.23 -12.39 3.69
CA PRO A 163 -9.01 -13.47 3.09
C PRO A 163 -9.02 -14.74 3.96
N PRO A 164 -10.04 -15.60 3.81
CA PRO A 164 -10.22 -16.79 4.63
C PRO A 164 -9.05 -17.77 4.53
N GLU A 165 -8.43 -17.95 3.37
CA GLU A 165 -7.27 -18.84 3.22
C GLU A 165 -6.08 -18.41 4.10
N LEU A 166 -5.85 -17.10 4.27
CA LEU A 166 -4.79 -16.60 5.14
C LEU A 166 -5.15 -16.75 6.62
N LEU A 167 -6.44 -16.60 6.98
CA LEU A 167 -6.92 -16.89 8.34
C LEU A 167 -6.75 -18.37 8.69
N LEU A 168 -6.91 -19.26 7.71
CA LEU A 168 -6.67 -20.70 7.85
C LEU A 168 -5.19 -21.09 7.74
N GLY A 169 -4.27 -20.12 7.69
CA GLY A 169 -2.83 -20.36 7.73
C GLY A 169 -2.20 -20.79 6.40
N ALA A 170 -2.87 -20.54 5.26
CA ALA A 170 -2.31 -20.87 3.95
C ALA A 170 -0.95 -20.17 3.73
N THR A 171 0.03 -20.94 3.29
CA THR A 171 1.37 -20.45 2.89
C THR A 171 1.54 -20.43 1.38
N SER A 172 0.57 -20.98 0.63
CA SER A 172 0.51 -20.96 -0.83
C SER A 172 -0.73 -20.18 -1.24
N TYR A 173 -0.52 -18.97 -1.75
CA TYR A 173 -1.57 -18.05 -2.14
C TYR A 173 -1.12 -17.21 -3.35
N GLY A 174 -2.07 -16.56 -4.01
CA GLY A 174 -1.82 -15.77 -5.23
C GLY A 174 -2.62 -14.49 -5.23
N VAL A 175 -2.90 -13.97 -6.43
CA VAL A 175 -3.58 -12.68 -6.66
C VAL A 175 -4.93 -12.54 -5.94
N GLY A 176 -5.59 -13.66 -5.63
CA GLY A 176 -6.89 -13.69 -4.93
C GLY A 176 -6.89 -12.95 -3.58
N ILE A 177 -5.76 -12.88 -2.88
CA ILE A 177 -5.69 -12.20 -1.58
C ILE A 177 -5.85 -10.68 -1.70
N ASP A 178 -5.29 -10.09 -2.77
CA ASP A 178 -5.41 -8.66 -3.02
C ASP A 178 -6.82 -8.34 -3.55
N LEU A 179 -7.40 -9.24 -4.36
CA LEU A 179 -8.76 -9.10 -4.89
C LEU A 179 -9.82 -9.21 -3.80
N TRP A 180 -9.63 -10.10 -2.82
CA TRP A 180 -10.49 -10.16 -1.63
C TRP A 180 -10.46 -8.84 -0.86
N SER A 181 -9.26 -8.31 -0.62
CA SER A 181 -9.05 -7.04 0.08
C SER A 181 -9.72 -5.88 -0.69
N ALA A 182 -9.60 -5.85 -2.03
CA ALA A 182 -10.28 -4.88 -2.88
C ALA A 182 -11.82 -5.01 -2.83
N GLY A 183 -12.35 -6.23 -2.74
CA GLY A 183 -13.78 -6.50 -2.52
C GLY A 183 -14.27 -5.93 -1.18
N CYS A 184 -13.46 -6.05 -0.12
CA CYS A 184 -13.76 -5.44 1.17
C CYS A 184 -13.80 -3.91 1.08
N ILE A 185 -12.87 -3.29 0.33
CA ILE A 185 -12.88 -1.84 0.08
C ILE A 185 -14.13 -1.40 -0.68
N LEU A 186 -14.51 -2.09 -1.75
CA LEU A 186 -15.75 -1.81 -2.49
C LEU A 186 -16.97 -1.85 -1.56
N ALA A 187 -17.09 -2.90 -0.76
CA ALA A 187 -18.20 -3.06 0.16
C ALA A 187 -18.21 -1.98 1.26
N GLU A 188 -17.05 -1.62 1.81
CA GLU A 188 -16.90 -0.53 2.79
C GLU A 188 -17.34 0.82 2.22
N LEU A 189 -16.94 1.15 0.98
CA LEU A 189 -17.34 2.39 0.34
C LEU A 189 -18.86 2.49 0.10
N LEU A 190 -19.49 1.38 -0.28
CA LEU A 190 -20.94 1.32 -0.47
C LEU A 190 -21.71 1.36 0.86
N ALA A 191 -21.20 0.69 1.89
CA ALA A 191 -21.81 0.64 3.21
C ALA A 191 -21.55 1.90 4.06
N GLY A 192 -20.49 2.65 3.74
CA GLY A 192 -20.01 3.78 4.53
C GLY A 192 -19.37 3.38 5.86
N LYS A 193 -19.03 2.10 6.04
CA LYS A 193 -18.37 1.56 7.23
C LYS A 193 -17.66 0.23 6.92
N PRO A 194 -16.61 -0.13 7.68
CA PRO A 194 -15.95 -1.42 7.53
C PRO A 194 -16.92 -2.60 7.66
N ILE A 195 -16.82 -3.57 6.75
CA ILE A 195 -17.76 -4.70 6.69
C ILE A 195 -17.36 -5.89 7.55
N LEU A 196 -16.07 -6.06 7.83
CA LEU A 196 -15.51 -7.19 8.57
C LEU A 196 -14.49 -6.72 9.64
N PRO A 197 -14.92 -5.96 10.66
CA PRO A 197 -14.01 -5.43 11.69
C PRO A 197 -13.56 -6.52 12.67
N GLY A 198 -12.63 -7.36 12.24
CA GLY A 198 -12.04 -8.43 13.05
C GLY A 198 -11.29 -7.89 14.28
N ARG A 199 -11.41 -8.60 15.41
CA ARG A 199 -10.67 -8.32 16.66
C ARG A 199 -9.61 -9.38 16.95
N THR A 200 -9.84 -10.61 16.53
CA THR A 200 -8.95 -11.76 16.68
C THR A 200 -8.95 -12.58 15.39
N GLU A 201 -7.87 -13.33 15.16
CA GLU A 201 -7.83 -14.41 14.16
C GLU A 201 -8.76 -15.55 14.55
#